data_AF-A0A975N9P0-F1
#
_entry.id   AF-A0A975N9P0-F1
#
_cell.length_a   1.000
_cell.length_b   1.000
_cell.length_c   1.000
_cell.angle_alpha   90.00
_cell.angle_beta   90.00
_cell.angle_gamma   90.00
#
_symmetry.space_group_name_H-M   'P 1'
#
loop_
_entity.id
_entity.type
_entity.pdbx_description
1 polymer ?
#
loop_
_entity_poly.entity_id
_entity_poly.type
_entity_poly.pdbx_seq_one_letter_code
_entity_poly.pdbx_strand_id
1 'polypeptide(L)'
;MTAATARRRPSGKTKARPVSGANFERRTSGSAKSVRKQVRKGLVRAAVTNKIADKRMAARERAEFYRNLRQLKMRRRKIADKMARLTVVAQGLLNEVQHVEDRYIGVDAGLVDETRMLAKAALSSVSAAADEWHTFSRKKVYFTEAVAAA
;
A
#
# COMPACT_ATOMS: atom_id res chain seq x y z
N MET A 1 -70.83 -32.77 13.13
CA MET A 1 -71.47 -31.88 12.12
C MET A 1 -70.35 -31.00 11.58
N THR A 2 -69.94 -30.99 10.32
CA THR A 2 -70.56 -31.33 9.03
C THR A 2 -69.47 -31.80 8.07
N ALA A 3 -69.78 -32.85 7.31
CA ALA A 3 -68.97 -33.33 6.21
C ALA A 3 -69.05 -32.37 5.02
N ALA A 4 -67.93 -32.13 4.34
CA ALA A 4 -67.90 -31.46 3.05
C ALA A 4 -67.22 -32.37 2.01
N THR A 5 -68.08 -33.06 1.27
CA THR A 5 -67.80 -33.88 0.09
C THR A 5 -67.27 -33.01 -1.05
N ALA A 6 -66.02 -33.25 -1.49
CA ALA A 6 -65.49 -32.68 -2.74
C ALA A 6 -65.32 -33.78 -3.80
N ARG A 7 -66.21 -33.71 -4.79
CA ARG A 7 -66.42 -34.55 -5.97
C ARG A 7 -65.13 -34.89 -6.74
N ARG A 8 -64.86 -36.19 -6.95
CA ARG A 8 -64.01 -36.69 -8.04
C ARG A 8 -64.64 -36.38 -9.39
N ARG A 9 -63.86 -35.80 -10.32
CA ARG A 9 -64.18 -35.74 -11.75
C ARG A 9 -62.95 -36.17 -12.59
N PRO A 10 -63.20 -36.69 -13.81
CA PRO A 10 -62.42 -37.79 -14.37
C PRO A 10 -61.14 -37.35 -15.10
N SER A 11 -60.26 -38.33 -15.29
CA SER A 11 -59.03 -38.29 -16.06
C SER A 11 -59.26 -37.78 -17.50
N GLY A 12 -58.87 -36.53 -17.73
CA GLY A 12 -58.70 -36.00 -19.07
C GLY A 12 -57.50 -36.66 -19.73
N LYS A 13 -57.75 -37.62 -20.63
CA LYS A 13 -56.75 -38.12 -21.58
C LYS A 13 -56.23 -36.94 -22.41
N THR A 14 -55.04 -36.44 -22.11
CA THR A 14 -54.30 -35.56 -23.01
C THR A 14 -53.90 -36.39 -24.22
N LYS A 15 -54.65 -36.26 -25.32
CA LYS A 15 -54.20 -36.72 -26.64
C LYS A 15 -52.84 -36.07 -26.90
N ALA A 16 -51.78 -36.88 -26.94
CA ALA A 16 -50.48 -36.45 -27.40
C ALA A 16 -50.66 -35.89 -28.82
N ARG A 17 -50.48 -34.58 -28.97
CA ARG A 17 -50.34 -33.98 -30.30
C ARG A 17 -49.10 -34.59 -30.95
N PRO A 18 -49.16 -35.05 -32.21
CA PRO A 18 -47.95 -35.42 -32.91
C PRO A 18 -47.07 -34.17 -32.96
N VAL A 19 -45.89 -34.26 -32.35
CA VAL A 19 -44.85 -33.25 -32.50
C VAL A 19 -44.41 -33.35 -33.95
N SER A 20 -45.02 -32.54 -34.82
CA SER A 20 -44.57 -32.43 -36.21
C SER A 20 -43.09 -32.06 -36.18
N GLY A 21 -42.26 -32.90 -36.80
CA GLY A 21 -40.79 -32.78 -36.87
C GLY A 21 -40.27 -31.50 -37.55
N ALA A 22 -41.12 -30.52 -37.83
CA ALA A 22 -40.75 -29.24 -38.45
C ALA A 22 -40.05 -28.25 -37.48
N ASN A 23 -39.95 -28.56 -36.18
CA ASN A 23 -39.30 -27.68 -35.20
C ASN A 23 -37.90 -28.13 -34.77
N PHE A 24 -37.43 -29.30 -35.21
CA PHE A 24 -36.07 -29.77 -34.89
C PHE A 24 -35.01 -29.04 -35.74
N GLU A 25 -35.32 -28.77 -37.01
CA GLU A 25 -34.39 -28.12 -37.95
C GLU A 25 -34.34 -26.59 -37.81
N ARG A 26 -35.29 -25.98 -37.09
CA ARG A 26 -35.30 -24.52 -36.87
C ARG A 26 -34.44 -24.05 -35.69
N ARG A 27 -33.77 -24.97 -34.98
CA ARG A 27 -32.85 -24.65 -33.87
C ARG A 27 -31.37 -24.57 -34.30
N THR A 28 -31.02 -25.09 -35.47
CA THR A 28 -29.61 -25.20 -35.90
C THR A 28 -29.07 -23.94 -36.61
N SER A 29 -29.94 -23.06 -37.13
CA SER A 29 -29.51 -21.79 -37.74
C SER A 29 -29.40 -20.61 -36.76
N GLY A 30 -30.01 -20.72 -35.57
CA GLY A 30 -29.90 -19.74 -34.48
C GLY A 30 -28.81 -20.04 -33.46
N SER A 31 -28.33 -21.30 -33.39
CA SER A 31 -27.34 -21.77 -32.41
C SER A 31 -25.96 -21.17 -32.65
N ALA A 32 -25.53 -20.99 -33.91
CA ALA A 32 -24.24 -20.37 -34.21
C ALA A 32 -24.21 -18.87 -33.81
N LYS A 33 -25.31 -18.15 -34.02
CA LYS A 33 -25.43 -16.74 -33.63
C LYS A 33 -25.53 -16.57 -32.10
N SER A 34 -26.25 -17.45 -31.41
CA SER A 34 -26.35 -17.40 -29.94
C SER A 34 -25.04 -17.80 -29.27
N VAL A 35 -24.34 -18.82 -29.77
CA VAL A 35 -23.02 -19.25 -29.28
C VAL A 35 -21.98 -18.15 -29.53
N ARG A 36 -21.91 -17.55 -30.72
CA ARG A 36 -21.02 -16.39 -30.97
C ARG A 36 -21.32 -15.22 -30.05
N LYS A 37 -22.61 -14.93 -29.78
CA LYS A 37 -23.01 -13.88 -28.83
C LYS A 37 -22.61 -14.23 -27.39
N GLN A 38 -22.70 -15.50 -26.99
CA GLN A 38 -22.28 -15.97 -25.67
C GLN A 38 -20.76 -15.91 -25.51
N VAL A 39 -20.00 -16.35 -26.52
CA VAL A 39 -18.53 -16.23 -26.55
C VAL A 39 -18.11 -14.76 -26.47
N ARG A 40 -18.71 -13.87 -27.28
CA ARG A 40 -18.44 -12.43 -27.23
C ARG A 40 -18.75 -11.82 -25.86
N LYS A 41 -19.88 -12.21 -25.24
CA LYS A 41 -20.22 -11.78 -23.87
C LYS A 41 -19.23 -12.33 -22.84
N GLY A 42 -18.77 -13.57 -23.00
CA GLY A 42 -17.74 -14.17 -22.15
C GLY A 42 -16.42 -13.41 -22.23
N LEU A 43 -15.96 -13.09 -23.45
CA LEU A 43 -14.75 -12.28 -23.68
C LEU A 43 -14.87 -10.87 -23.10
N VAL A 44 -16.01 -10.21 -23.28
CA VAL A 44 -16.25 -8.88 -22.69
C VAL A 44 -16.26 -8.96 -21.16
N ARG A 45 -16.92 -9.97 -20.57
CA ARG A 45 -16.89 -10.19 -19.11
C ARG A 45 -15.47 -10.44 -18.62
N ALA A 46 -14.70 -11.29 -19.31
CA ALA A 46 -13.29 -11.57 -18.98
C ALA A 46 -12.42 -10.31 -19.07
N ALA A 47 -12.60 -9.49 -20.12
CA ALA A 47 -11.89 -8.22 -20.25
C ALA A 47 -12.26 -7.23 -19.13
N VAL A 48 -13.53 -7.18 -18.73
CA VAL A 48 -13.98 -6.37 -17.59
C VAL A 48 -13.42 -6.90 -16.27
N THR A 49 -13.41 -8.22 -16.04
CA THR A 49 -12.83 -8.79 -14.82
C THR A 49 -11.32 -8.57 -14.73
N ASN A 50 -10.60 -8.67 -15.85
CA ASN A 50 -9.17 -8.35 -15.90
C ASN A 50 -8.93 -6.88 -15.55
N LYS A 51 -9.67 -5.96 -16.16
CA LYS A 51 -9.60 -4.52 -15.81
C LYS A 51 -9.92 -4.24 -14.34
N ILE A 52 -10.87 -4.97 -13.74
CA ILE A 52 -11.17 -4.84 -12.31
C ILE A 52 -10.03 -5.39 -11.46
N ALA A 53 -9.43 -6.52 -11.86
CA ALA A 53 -8.27 -7.10 -11.19
C ALA A 53 -7.08 -6.12 -11.23
N ASP A 54 -6.77 -5.54 -12.39
CA ASP A 54 -5.68 -4.55 -12.56
C ASP A 54 -5.88 -3.34 -11.63
N LYS A 55 -7.10 -2.80 -11.58
CA LYS A 55 -7.43 -1.69 -10.67
C LYS A 55 -7.28 -2.06 -9.20
N ARG A 56 -7.66 -3.29 -8.82
CA ARG A 56 -7.50 -3.78 -7.45
C ARG A 56 -6.03 -3.97 -7.09
N MET A 57 -5.21 -4.46 -8.03
CA MET A 57 -3.77 -4.59 -7.86
C MET A 57 -3.11 -3.22 -7.67
N ALA A 58 -3.39 -2.26 -8.56
CA ALA A 58 -2.87 -0.89 -8.43
C ALA A 58 -3.29 -0.23 -7.10
N ALA A 59 -4.51 -0.49 -6.61
CA ALA A 59 -4.95 0.00 -5.30
C ALA A 59 -4.18 -0.63 -4.13
N ARG A 60 -3.86 -1.94 -4.22
CA ARG A 60 -3.06 -2.65 -3.22
C ARG A 60 -1.62 -2.14 -3.20
N GLU A 61 -0.98 -2.00 -4.36
CA GLU A 61 0.38 -1.45 -4.50
C GLU A 61 0.49 -0.05 -3.91
N ARG A 62 -0.47 0.83 -4.20
CA ARG A 62 -0.53 2.18 -3.59
C ARG A 62 -0.67 2.10 -2.07
N ALA A 63 -1.53 1.22 -1.56
CA ALA A 63 -1.72 1.04 -0.12
C ALA A 63 -0.44 0.53 0.56
N GLU A 64 0.24 -0.44 -0.04
CA GLU A 64 1.51 -0.98 0.44
C GLU A 64 2.63 0.07 0.41
N PHE A 65 2.73 0.85 -0.67
CA PHE A 65 3.66 1.96 -0.78
C PHE A 65 3.49 2.95 0.39
N TYR A 66 2.27 3.41 0.65
CA TYR A 66 2.03 4.36 1.75
C TYR A 66 2.25 3.73 3.13
N ARG A 67 1.98 2.43 3.30
CA ARG A 67 2.29 1.70 4.54
C ARG A 67 3.79 1.64 4.77
N ASN A 68 4.56 1.27 3.77
CA ASN A 68 6.03 1.20 3.83
C ASN A 68 6.64 2.58 4.04
N LEU A 69 6.16 3.59 3.32
CA LEU A 69 6.57 4.99 3.50
C LEU A 69 6.29 5.47 4.93
N ARG A 70 5.13 5.15 5.50
CA ARG A 70 4.79 5.50 6.89
C ARG A 70 5.77 4.86 7.88
N GLN A 71 6.08 3.57 7.71
CA GLN A 71 7.05 2.89 8.56
C GLN A 71 8.45 3.52 8.44
N LEU A 72 8.90 3.81 7.22
CA LEU A 72 10.18 4.47 6.97
C LEU A 72 10.24 5.85 7.64
N LYS A 73 9.20 6.67 7.48
CA LYS A 73 9.10 7.99 8.13
C LYS A 73 9.13 7.89 9.65
N MET A 74 8.40 6.93 10.25
CA MET A 74 8.42 6.72 11.69
C MET A 74 9.79 6.28 12.20
N ARG A 75 10.49 5.40 11.47
CA ARG A 75 11.86 4.99 11.80
C ARG A 75 12.83 6.18 11.73
N ARG A 76 12.77 6.95 10.65
CA ARG A 76 13.62 8.14 10.47
C ARG A 76 13.35 9.22 11.51
N ARG A 77 12.10 9.44 11.91
CA ARG A 77 11.75 10.35 13.02
C ARG A 77 12.41 9.91 14.33
N LYS A 78 12.33 8.62 14.67
CA LYS A 78 13.02 8.08 15.86
C LYS A 78 14.54 8.29 15.80
N ILE A 79 15.14 8.16 14.62
CA ILE A 79 16.58 8.43 14.42
C ILE A 79 16.87 9.91 14.64
N ALA A 80 16.08 10.80 14.04
CA ALA A 80 16.22 12.25 14.23
C ALA A 80 16.10 12.66 15.71
N ASP A 81 15.12 12.13 16.43
CA ASP A 81 14.95 12.40 17.87
C ASP A 81 16.17 11.93 18.69
N LYS A 82 16.77 10.79 18.33
CA LYS A 82 18.00 10.29 18.97
C LYS A 82 19.20 11.18 18.64
N MET A 83 19.35 11.61 17.39
CA MET A 83 20.43 12.51 16.97
C MET A 83 20.31 13.88 17.64
N ALA A 84 19.09 14.41 17.78
CA ALA A 84 18.84 15.65 18.52
C ALA A 84 19.31 15.54 19.99
N ARG A 85 19.04 14.42 20.66
CA ARG A 85 19.58 14.18 22.01
C ARG A 85 21.10 14.09 22.02
N LEU A 86 21.69 13.44 21.03
CA LEU A 86 23.15 13.32 20.90
C LEU A 86 23.81 14.68 20.63
N THR A 87 23.11 15.58 19.93
CA THR A 87 23.54 16.98 19.73
C THR A 87 23.66 17.71 21.07
N VAL A 88 22.70 17.53 21.98
CA VAL A 88 22.77 18.12 23.33
C VAL A 88 23.97 17.58 24.12
N VAL A 89 24.26 16.27 24.02
CA VAL A 89 25.43 15.67 24.66
C VAL A 89 26.73 16.22 24.06
N ALA A 90 26.83 16.32 22.74
CA ALA A 90 27.99 16.89 22.06
C ALA A 90 28.21 18.37 22.44
N GLN A 91 27.13 19.14 22.59
CA GLN A 91 27.21 20.51 23.09
C GLN A 91 27.71 20.56 24.53
N GLY A 92 27.24 19.65 25.39
CA GLY A 92 27.74 19.51 26.77
C GLY A 92 29.24 19.23 26.80
N LEU A 93 29.72 18.29 25.96
CA LEU A 93 31.14 17.98 25.84
C LEU A 93 31.96 19.19 25.39
N LEU A 94 31.48 19.94 24.40
CA LEU A 94 32.14 21.15 23.93
C LEU A 94 32.29 22.19 25.06
N ASN A 95 31.24 22.38 25.86
CA ASN A 95 31.26 23.29 27.00
C ASN A 95 32.23 22.80 28.09
N GLU A 96 32.26 21.49 28.38
CA GLU A 96 33.20 20.93 29.36
C GLU A 96 34.65 21.16 28.94
N VAL A 97 34.99 20.89 27.68
CA VAL A 97 36.34 21.11 27.12
C VAL A 97 36.74 22.58 27.23
N GLN A 98 35.82 23.50 26.95
CA GLN A 98 36.07 24.94 27.05
C GLN A 98 36.45 25.39 28.46
N HIS A 99 35.96 24.70 29.50
CA HIS A 99 36.26 25.02 30.90
C HIS A 99 37.38 24.17 31.50
N VAL A 100 38.11 23.37 30.72
CA VAL A 100 39.23 22.57 31.23
C VAL A 100 40.39 23.46 31.64
N GLU A 101 40.73 24.46 30.83
CA GLU A 101 41.83 25.40 31.09
C GLU A 101 41.59 26.21 32.36
N ASP A 102 40.33 26.58 32.64
CA ASP A 102 39.94 27.30 33.85
C ASP A 102 40.06 26.44 35.12
N ARG A 103 39.86 25.11 35.00
CA ARG A 103 39.80 24.17 36.12
C ARG A 103 41.15 23.55 36.49
N TYR A 104 42.04 23.40 35.50
CA TYR A 104 43.29 22.67 35.66
C TYR A 104 44.46 23.49 35.13
N ILE A 105 45.31 23.94 36.06
CA ILE A 105 46.54 24.66 35.75
C ILE A 105 47.56 23.67 35.17
N GLY A 106 48.17 24.03 34.03
CA GLY A 106 49.24 23.23 33.40
C GLY A 106 48.75 22.15 32.43
N VAL A 107 47.48 22.18 32.02
CA VAL A 107 47.01 21.35 30.89
C VAL A 107 47.65 21.85 29.60
N ASP A 108 48.00 20.90 28.72
CA ASP A 108 48.51 21.20 27.40
C ASP A 108 47.41 21.85 26.53
N ALA A 109 47.59 23.13 26.23
CA ALA A 109 46.66 23.91 25.42
C ALA A 109 46.47 23.31 24.02
N GLY A 110 47.49 22.68 23.44
CA GLY A 110 47.39 22.06 22.12
C GLY A 110 46.38 20.92 22.09
N LEU A 111 46.37 20.08 23.12
CA LEU A 111 45.41 18.98 23.27
C LEU A 111 43.98 19.49 23.54
N VAL A 112 43.84 20.58 24.30
CA VAL A 112 42.52 21.20 24.55
C VAL A 112 41.93 21.73 23.24
N ASP A 113 42.72 22.45 22.45
CA ASP A 113 42.29 22.99 21.15
C ASP A 113 41.91 21.88 20.17
N GLU A 114 42.71 20.83 20.06
CA GLU A 114 42.40 19.67 19.22
C GLU A 114 41.08 19.01 19.65
N THR A 115 40.93 18.76 20.94
CA THR A 115 39.70 18.15 21.51
C THR A 115 38.49 19.04 21.26
N ARG A 116 38.64 20.36 21.38
CA ARG A 116 37.60 21.35 21.11
C ARG A 116 37.19 21.33 19.64
N MET A 117 38.14 21.24 18.72
CA MET A 117 37.84 21.12 17.29
C MET A 117 37.07 19.84 16.99
N LEU A 118 37.49 18.70 17.56
CA LEU A 118 36.81 17.42 17.37
C LEU A 118 35.38 17.46 17.93
N ALA A 119 35.18 18.02 19.12
CA ALA A 119 33.86 18.19 19.72
C ALA A 119 32.95 19.08 18.85
N LYS A 120 33.49 20.17 18.30
CA LYS A 120 32.77 21.06 17.39
C LYS A 120 32.40 20.36 16.06
N ALA A 121 33.30 19.58 15.49
CA ALA A 121 33.04 18.80 14.28
C ALA A 121 31.96 17.73 14.52
N ALA A 122 32.03 17.03 15.66
CA ALA A 122 31.02 16.05 16.06
C ALA A 122 29.65 16.70 16.22
N LEU A 123 29.58 17.84 16.92
CA LEU A 123 28.34 18.61 17.11
C LEU A 123 27.72 18.99 15.76
N SER A 124 28.51 19.58 14.86
CA SER A 124 28.05 19.99 13.53
C SER A 124 27.54 18.80 12.70
N SER A 125 28.27 17.70 12.70
CA SER A 125 27.91 16.49 11.95
C SER A 125 26.59 15.88 12.46
N VAL A 126 26.44 15.79 13.78
CA VAL A 126 25.24 15.20 14.39
C VAL A 126 24.02 16.10 14.18
N SER A 127 24.19 17.42 14.31
CA SER A 127 23.11 18.38 14.06
C SER A 127 22.63 18.32 12.61
N ALA A 128 23.57 18.34 11.65
CA ALA A 128 23.24 18.24 10.23
C ALA A 128 22.51 16.93 9.90
N ALA A 129 23.01 15.80 10.44
CA ALA A 129 22.33 14.53 10.27
C ALA A 129 20.91 14.55 10.87
N ALA A 130 20.74 15.08 12.09
CA ALA A 130 19.43 15.20 12.73
C ALA A 130 18.43 15.93 11.83
N ASP A 131 18.84 17.06 11.25
CA ASP A 131 18.01 17.89 10.36
C ASP A 131 17.66 17.17 9.05
N GLU A 132 18.59 16.43 8.45
CA GLU A 132 18.32 15.64 7.25
C GLU A 132 17.29 14.55 7.50
N TRP A 133 17.47 13.77 8.57
CA TRP A 133 16.54 12.72 8.98
C TRP A 133 15.16 13.32 9.32
N HIS A 134 15.14 14.46 9.99
CA HIS A 134 13.92 15.17 10.34
C HIS A 134 13.19 15.70 9.10
N THR A 135 13.92 16.31 8.16
CA THR A 135 13.36 16.89 6.93
C THR A 135 12.70 15.83 6.07
N PHE A 136 13.38 14.69 5.88
CA PHE A 136 12.79 13.57 5.14
C PHE A 136 11.50 13.07 5.79
N SER A 137 11.46 12.97 7.12
CA SER A 137 10.28 12.46 7.83
C SER A 137 9.02 13.32 7.56
N ARG A 138 9.20 14.63 7.33
CA ARG A 138 8.12 15.60 7.02
C ARG A 138 7.79 15.71 5.53
N LYS A 139 8.73 15.40 4.63
CA LYS A 139 8.57 15.56 3.18
C LYS A 139 7.34 14.80 2.65
N LYS A 140 6.52 15.45 1.81
CA LYS A 140 5.42 14.79 1.09
C LYS A 140 6.03 13.95 -0.05
N VAL A 141 5.72 12.65 -0.07
CA VAL A 141 6.19 11.71 -1.10
C VAL A 141 4.96 11.10 -1.73
N TYR A 142 4.84 11.22 -3.05
CA TYR A 142 3.71 10.76 -3.83
C TYR A 142 4.07 9.46 -4.54
N PHE A 143 3.10 8.56 -4.67
CA PHE A 143 3.24 7.37 -5.48
C PHE A 143 3.30 7.76 -6.97
N THR A 144 4.35 7.33 -7.66
CA THR A 144 4.52 7.51 -9.12
C THR A 144 4.63 6.14 -9.78
N GLU A 145 3.74 5.85 -10.72
CA GLU A 145 3.62 4.53 -11.38
C GLU A 145 4.91 4.10 -12.10
N ALA A 146 5.74 5.05 -12.55
CA ALA A 146 7.03 4.77 -13.17
C ALA A 146 8.06 4.07 -12.23
N VAL A 147 7.90 4.20 -10.91
CA VAL A 147 8.83 3.59 -9.92
C VAL A 147 8.40 2.18 -9.52
N ALA A 148 7.15 1.78 -9.80
CA ALA A 148 6.66 0.43 -9.50
C ALA A 148 7.02 -0.61 -10.57
N ALA A 149 7.47 -0.16 -11.75
CA ALA A 149 7.83 -1.00 -12.90
C ALA A 149 9.35 -1.17 -13.09
N ALA A 150 10.18 -0.59 -12.21
CA ALA A 150 11.64 -0.69 -12.19
C ALA A 150 12.09 -1.60 -11.04
#